data_AF-A0A8R1ELH2-F1
#
_entry.id   AF-A0A8R1ELH2-F1
#
_cell.length_a   1.000
_cell.length_b   1.000
_cell.length_c   1.000
_cell.angle_alpha   90.00
_cell.angle_beta   90.00
_cell.angle_gamma   90.00
#
_symmetry.space_group_name_H-M   'P 1'
#
loop_
_entity.id
_entity.type
_entity.pdbx_description
1 polymer ?
#
loop_
_entity_poly.entity_id
_entity_poly.type
_entity_poly.pdbx_seq_one_letter_code
_entity_poly.pdbx_strand_id
1 'polypeptide(L)'
;MLVSSCAAVASRSNAVGRLRVRKNMSTILNIPQGTYGDNTFMSIRSSEEFWNWSRNYLATALLASWYDGNPAYGMRAYLNDKVSRSMGIGTIRQLRTKKSAKCNMVEQFDQFIEGCQEELTSEWVLRMIWSS
;
A
#
# COMPACT_ATOMS: atom_id res chain seq x y z
N MET A 1 24.75 33.45 23.51
CA MET A 1 24.61 32.01 23.85
C MET A 1 23.21 31.57 23.42
N LEU A 2 23.06 30.33 22.89
CA LEU A 2 21.82 29.63 22.46
C LEU A 2 21.65 29.38 20.94
N VAL A 3 22.59 28.68 20.29
CA VAL A 3 22.30 28.00 19.00
C VAL A 3 22.73 26.51 19.00
N SER A 4 23.35 25.99 20.06
CA SER A 4 24.03 24.68 19.99
C SER A 4 23.23 23.46 20.49
N SER A 5 21.91 23.56 20.69
CA SER A 5 21.14 22.46 21.33
C SER A 5 20.27 21.63 20.38
N CYS A 6 19.99 22.09 19.14
CA CYS A 6 19.16 21.31 18.20
C CYS A 6 19.95 20.24 17.42
N ALA A 7 21.22 20.48 17.09
CA ALA A 7 22.02 19.55 16.28
C ALA A 7 22.34 18.23 17.02
N ALA A 8 22.49 18.27 18.36
CA ALA A 8 22.82 17.10 19.16
C ALA A 8 21.67 16.07 19.25
N VAL A 9 20.40 16.52 19.22
CA VAL A 9 19.22 15.65 19.32
C VAL A 9 19.01 14.84 18.04
N ALA A 10 19.37 15.37 16.87
CA ALA A 10 19.30 14.64 15.60
C ALA A 10 20.31 13.48 15.51
N SER A 11 21.49 13.63 16.13
CA SER A 11 22.57 12.63 16.10
C SER A 11 22.30 11.36 16.91
N ARG A 12 21.32 11.38 17.83
CA ARG A 12 20.90 10.21 18.63
C ARG A 12 19.87 9.33 17.93
N SER A 13 19.34 9.75 16.77
CA SER A 13 18.48 8.89 15.97
C SER A 13 19.34 7.85 15.23
N ASN A 14 19.25 6.60 15.67
CA ASN A 14 20.10 5.52 15.17
C ASN A 14 19.72 5.17 13.72
N ALA A 15 20.30 5.89 12.75
CA ALA A 15 19.95 5.80 11.33
C ALA A 15 20.13 4.38 10.78
N VAL A 16 21.13 3.65 11.28
CA VAL A 16 21.41 2.24 10.90
C VAL A 16 20.28 1.31 11.35
N GLY A 17 19.79 1.46 12.58
CA GLY A 17 18.66 0.68 13.10
C GLY A 17 17.37 0.96 12.33
N ARG A 18 17.12 2.23 11.99
CA ARG A 18 15.96 2.64 11.18
C ARG A 18 15.97 2.03 9.78
N LEU A 19 17.12 2.02 9.11
CA LEU A 19 17.27 1.42 7.79
C LEU A 19 17.02 -0.09 7.83
N ARG A 20 17.47 -0.77 8.88
CA ARG A 20 17.23 -2.20 9.08
C ARG A 20 15.75 -2.52 9.22
N VAL A 21 15.04 -1.82 10.11
CA VAL A 21 13.59 -2.02 10.32
C VAL A 21 12.82 -1.74 9.03
N ARG A 22 13.18 -0.67 8.30
CA ARG A 22 12.55 -0.34 7.01
C ARG A 22 12.73 -1.47 5.99
N LYS A 23 13.94 -2.02 5.85
CA LYS A 23 14.22 -3.12 4.93
C LYS A 23 13.43 -4.37 5.31
N ASN A 24 13.43 -4.74 6.60
CA ASN A 24 12.68 -5.91 7.08
C ASN A 24 11.17 -5.78 6.78
N MET A 25 10.59 -4.60 7.06
CA MET A 25 9.19 -4.34 6.77
C MET A 25 8.86 -4.43 5.27
N SER A 26 9.72 -3.92 4.40
CA SER A 26 9.52 -4.04 2.95
C SER A 26 9.59 -5.49 2.45
N THR A 27 10.46 -6.31 3.06
CA THR A 27 10.57 -7.74 2.71
C THR A 27 9.33 -8.52 3.14
N ILE A 28 8.81 -8.27 4.34
CA ILE A 28 7.60 -8.94 4.85
C ILE A 28 6.39 -8.69 3.95
N LEU A 29 6.26 -7.46 3.43
CA LEU A 29 5.18 -7.09 2.52
C LEU A 29 5.45 -7.47 1.05
N ASN A 30 6.56 -8.15 0.75
CA ASN A 30 6.97 -8.49 -0.61
C ASN A 30 7.04 -7.26 -1.56
N ILE A 31 7.59 -6.17 -1.03
CA ILE A 31 7.88 -4.93 -1.77
C ILE A 31 9.39 -4.88 -1.99
N PRO A 32 9.92 -5.41 -3.11
CA PRO A 32 11.35 -5.45 -3.35
C PRO A 32 11.95 -4.02 -3.40
N GLN A 33 13.16 -3.87 -2.86
CA GLN A 33 13.94 -2.63 -2.93
C GLN A 33 14.94 -2.64 -4.12
N GLY A 34 14.93 -3.65 -5.00
CA GLY A 34 15.94 -3.77 -6.06
C GLY A 34 15.83 -4.86 -7.12
N THR A 35 14.86 -5.78 -7.06
CA THR A 35 14.75 -6.86 -8.07
C THR A 35 13.29 -7.19 -8.35
N TYR A 36 12.89 -7.10 -9.64
CA TYR A 36 11.61 -7.59 -10.15
C TYR A 36 11.61 -9.12 -10.07
N GLY A 37 11.07 -9.67 -8.99
CA GLY A 37 10.75 -11.10 -8.89
C GLY A 37 9.30 -11.36 -9.31
N ASP A 38 9.02 -12.61 -9.66
CA ASP A 38 7.66 -13.07 -9.94
C ASP A 38 6.78 -12.90 -8.69
N ASN A 39 5.62 -12.25 -8.85
CA ASN A 39 4.62 -11.94 -7.81
C ASN A 39 5.01 -10.86 -6.78
N THR A 40 5.93 -9.96 -7.11
CA THR A 40 6.25 -8.80 -6.27
C THR A 40 5.21 -7.69 -6.41
N PHE A 41 5.07 -6.81 -5.40
CA PHE A 41 4.13 -5.68 -5.51
C PHE A 41 4.43 -4.80 -6.73
N MET A 42 5.71 -4.61 -7.06
CA MET A 42 6.15 -3.77 -8.17
C MET A 42 5.88 -4.39 -9.55
N SER A 43 5.58 -5.69 -9.63
CA SER A 43 5.30 -6.40 -10.88
C SER A 43 3.82 -6.47 -11.23
N ILE A 44 2.92 -5.93 -10.39
CA ILE A 44 1.47 -5.96 -10.60
C ILE A 44 1.10 -5.08 -11.81
N ARG A 45 0.40 -5.67 -12.78
CA ARG A 45 -0.04 -5.01 -14.02
C ARG A 45 -1.56 -4.93 -14.14
N SER A 46 -2.29 -5.88 -13.55
CA SER A 46 -3.74 -5.96 -13.62
C SER A 46 -4.40 -5.88 -12.25
N SER A 47 -5.71 -5.58 -12.24
CA SER A 47 -6.51 -5.58 -11.02
C SER A 47 -6.58 -6.97 -10.37
N GLU A 48 -6.61 -8.03 -11.17
CA GLU A 48 -6.64 -9.42 -10.71
C GLU A 48 -5.33 -9.81 -10.02
N GLU A 49 -4.19 -9.42 -10.60
CA GLU A 49 -2.87 -9.60 -10.00
C GLU A 49 -2.76 -8.87 -8.66
N PHE A 50 -3.33 -7.65 -8.55
CA PHE A 50 -3.38 -6.92 -7.28
C PHE A 50 -4.12 -7.72 -6.20
N TRP A 51 -5.31 -8.25 -6.51
CA TRP A 51 -6.09 -9.01 -5.54
C TRP A 51 -5.45 -10.35 -5.18
N ASN A 52 -4.79 -11.01 -6.14
CA ASN A 52 -4.01 -12.22 -5.88
C ASN A 52 -2.82 -11.92 -4.97
N TRP A 53 -2.07 -10.85 -5.24
CA TRP A 53 -0.98 -10.42 -4.38
C TRP A 53 -1.48 -10.06 -2.97
N SER A 54 -2.58 -9.32 -2.86
CA SER A 54 -3.11 -8.89 -1.56
C SER A 54 -3.56 -10.06 -0.69
N ARG A 55 -4.19 -11.09 -1.29
CA ARG A 55 -4.60 -12.29 -0.55
C ARG A 55 -3.42 -13.14 -0.13
N ASN A 56 -2.45 -13.34 -1.02
CA ASN A 56 -1.37 -14.30 -0.77
C ASN A 56 -0.23 -13.72 0.08
N TYR A 57 0.09 -12.43 -0.11
CA TYR A 57 1.22 -11.79 0.57
C TYR A 57 0.77 -10.80 1.65
N LEU A 58 -0.11 -9.84 1.32
CA LEU A 58 -0.48 -8.79 2.27
C LEU A 58 -1.25 -9.36 3.48
N ALA A 59 -2.22 -10.25 3.27
CA ALA A 59 -2.98 -10.85 4.37
C ALA A 59 -2.08 -11.69 5.29
N THR A 60 -1.20 -12.52 4.69
CA THR A 60 -0.25 -13.37 5.41
C THR A 60 0.82 -12.56 6.14
N ALA A 61 1.22 -11.41 5.61
CA ALA A 61 2.17 -10.51 6.25
C ALA A 61 1.60 -9.85 7.51
N LEU A 62 0.32 -9.48 7.46
CA LEU A 62 -0.38 -8.77 8.54
C LEU A 62 -0.78 -9.69 9.71
N LEU A 63 -0.94 -10.99 9.45
CA LEU A 63 -1.38 -11.97 10.44
C LEU A 63 -0.24 -12.92 10.82
N ALA A 64 0.14 -12.94 12.08
CA ALA A 64 1.14 -13.89 12.58
C ALA A 64 0.63 -15.34 12.54
N SER A 65 1.40 -16.23 11.91
CA SER A 65 1.22 -17.68 11.96
C SER A 65 2.43 -18.38 12.57
N TRP A 66 2.19 -19.58 13.10
CA TRP A 66 3.24 -20.49 13.50
C TRP A 66 3.82 -21.20 12.26
N TYR A 67 5.00 -21.80 12.42
CA TYR A 67 5.71 -22.49 11.32
C TYR A 67 4.96 -23.74 10.83
N ASP A 68 4.01 -24.23 11.61
CA ASP A 68 3.08 -25.32 11.29
C ASP A 68 1.84 -24.82 10.51
N GLY A 69 1.77 -23.52 10.17
CA GLY A 69 0.64 -22.92 9.48
C GLY A 69 -0.56 -22.62 10.38
N ASN A 70 -0.49 -22.97 11.68
CA ASN A 70 -1.55 -22.69 12.61
C ASN A 70 -1.56 -21.21 13.02
N PRO A 71 -2.74 -20.60 13.23
CA PRO A 71 -2.84 -19.22 13.67
C PRO A 71 -2.21 -19.06 15.05
N ALA A 72 -1.36 -18.04 15.22
CA ALA A 72 -0.76 -17.74 16.51
C ALA A 72 -1.77 -16.96 17.40
N TYR A 73 -2.63 -17.69 18.11
CA TYR A 73 -3.75 -17.11 18.87
C TYR A 73 -3.35 -16.04 19.90
N GLY A 74 -2.17 -16.14 20.51
CA GLY A 74 -1.62 -15.14 21.44
C GLY A 74 -0.97 -13.92 20.75
N MET A 75 -0.84 -13.94 19.42
CA MET A 75 -0.10 -12.96 18.63
C MET A 75 -0.93 -12.30 17.53
N ARG A 76 -2.27 -12.26 17.66
CA ARG A 76 -3.19 -11.68 16.65
C ARG A 76 -2.92 -10.22 16.27
N ALA A 77 -2.22 -9.47 17.12
CA ALA A 77 -1.83 -8.08 16.87
C ALA A 77 -0.38 -7.92 16.40
N TYR A 78 0.30 -9.03 16.08
CA TYR A 78 1.67 -9.01 15.56
C TYR A 78 1.67 -9.34 14.08
N LEU A 79 2.59 -8.70 13.36
CA LEU A 79 2.94 -9.08 12.00
C LEU A 79 3.62 -10.45 12.00
N ASN A 80 3.76 -11.05 10.82
CA ASN A 80 4.36 -12.39 10.69
C ASN A 80 5.86 -12.47 11.07
N ASP A 81 6.51 -11.34 11.34
CA ASP A 81 7.83 -11.23 11.98
C ASP A 81 7.80 -11.53 13.49
N LYS A 82 6.61 -11.59 14.11
CA LYS A 82 6.38 -11.94 15.54
C LYS A 82 6.93 -10.94 16.55
N VAL A 83 7.72 -9.96 16.10
CA VAL A 83 8.30 -8.89 16.94
C VAL A 83 7.53 -7.59 16.74
N SER A 84 7.12 -7.29 15.50
CA SER A 84 6.45 -6.04 15.14
C SER A 84 4.95 -6.09 15.40
N ARG A 85 4.39 -5.10 16.10
CA ARG A 85 2.96 -5.00 16.41
C ARG A 85 2.19 -4.18 15.37
N SER A 86 1.07 -4.71 14.86
CA SER A 86 0.11 -3.97 14.05
C SER A 86 -0.67 -2.99 14.92
N MET A 87 -0.70 -1.73 14.53
CA MET A 87 -1.45 -0.69 15.23
C MET A 87 -2.73 -0.35 14.45
N GLY A 88 -3.89 -0.56 15.07
CA GLY A 88 -5.18 -0.30 14.45
C GLY A 88 -5.55 -1.31 13.34
N ILE A 89 -6.43 -0.88 12.44
CA ILE A 89 -6.96 -1.70 11.35
C ILE A 89 -6.49 -1.09 10.02
N GLY A 90 -6.00 -1.93 9.11
CA GLY A 90 -5.67 -1.52 7.76
C GLY A 90 -6.92 -1.09 7.00
N THR A 91 -6.91 0.11 6.41
CA THR A 91 -8.05 0.63 5.63
C THR A 91 -7.68 0.66 4.15
N ILE A 92 -8.47 -0.01 3.32
CA ILE A 92 -8.38 0.10 1.86
C ILE A 92 -9.31 1.21 1.41
N ARG A 93 -8.78 2.17 0.64
CA ARG A 93 -9.56 3.27 0.05
C ARG A 93 -9.50 3.17 -1.48
N GLN A 94 -10.63 3.36 -2.14
CA GLN A 94 -10.73 3.34 -3.59
C GLN A 94 -11.29 4.68 -4.09
N LEU A 95 -10.66 5.23 -5.12
CA LEU A 95 -11.20 6.36 -5.88
C LEU A 95 -11.89 5.83 -7.14
N ARG A 96 -13.03 6.42 -7.50
CA ARG A 96 -13.77 6.09 -8.72
C ARG A 96 -14.20 7.37 -9.42
N THR A 97 -14.16 7.36 -10.75
CA THR A 97 -14.70 8.45 -11.56
C THR A 97 -16.19 8.28 -11.75
N LYS A 98 -16.90 9.41 -11.80
CA LYS A 98 -18.30 9.39 -12.24
C LYS A 98 -18.32 9.37 -13.77
N LYS A 99 -19.30 8.67 -14.35
CA LYS A 99 -19.63 8.84 -15.77
C LYS A 99 -20.04 10.29 -15.97
N SER A 100 -19.20 11.05 -16.66
CA SER A 100 -19.45 12.45 -16.96
C SER A 100 -20.07 12.57 -18.34
N ALA A 101 -20.94 13.57 -18.52
CA ALA A 101 -21.53 13.93 -19.80
C ALA A 101 -20.50 14.51 -20.80
N LYS A 102 -19.23 14.69 -20.41
CA LYS A 102 -18.16 15.23 -21.26
C LYS A 102 -17.28 14.17 -21.92
N CYS A 103 -17.34 12.89 -21.51
CA CYS A 103 -16.71 11.86 -22.32
C CYS A 103 -17.64 11.44 -23.47
N ASN A 104 -17.51 12.15 -24.57
CA ASN A 104 -18.25 11.87 -25.80
C ASN A 104 -17.50 10.79 -26.58
N MET A 105 -18.19 9.68 -26.85
CA MET A 105 -17.71 8.67 -27.78
C MET A 105 -17.88 9.17 -29.21
N VAL A 106 -17.00 8.74 -30.10
CA VAL A 106 -17.18 9.01 -31.53
C VAL A 106 -18.34 8.13 -32.04
N GLU A 107 -19.26 8.72 -32.82
CA GLU A 107 -20.54 8.11 -33.22
C GLU A 107 -20.42 6.70 -33.82
N GLN A 108 -19.31 6.39 -34.51
CA GLN A 108 -19.12 5.06 -35.12
C GLN A 108 -18.93 3.93 -34.08
N PHE A 109 -18.53 4.25 -32.85
CA PHE A 109 -18.27 3.26 -31.80
C PHE A 109 -19.38 3.16 -30.75
N ASP A 110 -20.38 4.04 -30.82
CA ASP A 110 -21.47 4.15 -29.84
C ASP A 110 -22.31 2.86 -29.76
N GLN A 111 -22.38 2.10 -30.86
CA GLN A 111 -23.08 0.81 -30.91
C GLN A 111 -22.32 -0.36 -30.25
N PHE A 112 -21.01 -0.21 -30.01
CA PHE A 112 -20.14 -1.31 -29.56
C PHE A 112 -19.62 -1.16 -28.13
N ILE A 113 -19.62 0.05 -27.57
CA ILE A 113 -19.02 0.32 -26.26
C ILE A 113 -20.02 1.10 -25.39
N GLU A 114 -20.40 0.55 -24.23
CA GLU A 114 -21.44 1.11 -23.34
C GLU A 114 -20.98 2.29 -22.44
N GLY A 115 -20.02 3.06 -22.94
CA GLY A 115 -19.61 4.33 -22.37
C GLY A 115 -18.11 4.47 -22.09
N CYS A 116 -17.76 5.68 -21.67
CA CYS A 116 -16.40 6.10 -21.44
C CYS A 116 -16.18 6.54 -19.98
N GLN A 117 -14.95 6.42 -19.50
CA GLN A 117 -14.50 6.94 -18.23
C GLN A 117 -13.51 8.08 -18.45
N GLU A 118 -13.63 9.13 -17.64
CA GLU A 118 -12.70 10.26 -17.67
C GLU A 118 -11.47 10.00 -16.81
N GLU A 119 -10.42 10.79 -17.08
CA GLU A 119 -9.21 10.80 -16.27
C GLU A 119 -9.44 11.53 -14.93
N LEU A 120 -8.89 10.98 -13.85
CA LEU A 120 -8.85 11.63 -12.54
C LEU A 120 -7.84 12.79 -12.58
N THR A 121 -8.32 14.03 -12.63
CA THR A 121 -7.42 15.17 -12.44
C THR A 121 -7.11 15.41 -10.96
N SER A 122 -5.92 15.95 -10.67
CA SER A 122 -5.42 16.19 -9.31
C SER A 122 -6.33 17.08 -8.46
N GLU A 123 -7.07 18.00 -9.08
CA GLU A 123 -8.02 18.89 -8.40
C GLU A 123 -9.20 18.11 -7.78
N TRP A 124 -9.76 17.15 -8.51
CA TRP A 124 -10.84 16.30 -8.01
C TRP A 124 -10.38 15.36 -6.90
N VAL A 125 -9.15 14.86 -7.01
CA VAL A 125 -8.55 13.99 -5.98
C VAL A 125 -8.41 14.74 -4.67
N LEU A 126 -7.85 15.96 -4.71
CA LEU A 126 -7.70 16.78 -3.50
C LEU A 126 -9.06 17.13 -2.89
N ARG A 127 -10.05 17.54 -3.70
CA ARG A 127 -11.41 17.82 -3.19
C ARG A 127 -12.06 16.63 -2.51
N MET A 128 -11.86 15.41 -3.00
CA MET A 128 -12.43 14.20 -2.40
C MET A 128 -11.67 13.72 -1.14
N ILE A 129 -10.37 14.00 -1.03
CA ILE A 129 -9.57 13.64 0.15
C ILE A 129 -9.91 14.51 1.37
N TRP A 130 -10.27 15.78 1.15
CA TRP A 130 -10.47 16.78 2.21
C TRP A 130 -11.94 17.11 2.53
N SER A 131 -12.92 16.39 1.96
CA SER A 131 -14.36 16.65 2.21
C SER A 131 -14.97 15.80 3.34
N SER A 132 -14.16 15.23 4.24
CA SER A 132 -14.61 14.44 5.40
C SER A 132 -14.44 15.18 6.72
#